data_AF-K7MRX7-F1
#
_entry.id   AF-K7MRX7-F1
#
_cell.length_a   1.000
_cell.length_b   1.000
_cell.length_c   1.000
_cell.angle_alpha   90.00
_cell.angle_beta   90.00
_cell.angle_gamma   90.00
#
_symmetry.space_group_name_H-M   'P 1'
#
loop_
_entity.id
_entity.type
_entity.pdbx_description
1 polymer ?
#
loop_
_entity_poly.entity_id
_entity_poly.type
_entity_poly.pdbx_seq_one_letter_code
_entity_poly.pdbx_strand_id
1 'polypeptide(L)'
;MQAIQVDQVKEIYNYTQGDLITEDVLLLDCQREIYVWVGLHSTVKSKQEALNLGLKFLEMDVLVEGLSLNIPTYIVTEGHEPPFSLVSFHGITQKKM
;
A
#
# COMPACT_ATOMS: atom_id res chain seq x y z
N MET A 1 9.83 2.65 -2.29
CA MET A 1 8.47 2.20 -1.97
C MET A 1 8.55 1.32 -0.74
N GLN A 2 7.62 1.51 0.20
CA GLN A 2 7.44 0.62 1.34
C GLN A 2 6.11 -0.11 1.15
N ALA A 3 6.14 -1.44 1.16
CA ALA A 3 4.92 -2.24 1.23
C ALA A 3 4.68 -2.63 2.69
N ILE A 4 3.45 -2.43 3.17
CA ILE A 4 3.06 -2.79 4.53
C ILE A 4 1.88 -3.73 4.44
N GLN A 5 2.03 -4.91 5.04
CA GLN A 5 0.92 -5.81 5.24
C GLN A 5 0.06 -5.30 6.39
N VAL A 6 -1.22 -5.04 6.11
CA VAL A 6 -2.10 -4.35 7.05
C VAL A 6 -2.56 -5.26 8.19
N ASP A 7 -2.81 -6.55 7.90
CA ASP A 7 -3.29 -7.51 8.91
C ASP A 7 -2.23 -7.82 9.98
N GLN A 8 -0.95 -7.92 9.58
CA GLN A 8 0.16 -8.23 10.48
C GLN A 8 0.99 -7.00 10.91
N VAL A 9 0.68 -5.81 10.38
CA VAL A 9 1.47 -4.57 10.55
C VAL A 9 2.96 -4.85 10.33
N LYS A 10 3.28 -5.40 9.15
CA LYS A 10 4.63 -5.85 8.81
C LYS A 10 5.16 -5.12 7.58
N GLU A 11 6.34 -4.54 7.70
CA GLU A 11 7.07 -3.99 6.55
C GLU A 11 7.62 -5.11 5.67
N ILE A 12 7.43 -4.98 4.35
CA ILE A 12 7.96 -5.88 3.34
C ILE A 12 9.00 -5.11 2.51
N TYR A 13 10.27 -5.50 2.67
CA TYR A 13 11.38 -4.97 1.90
C TYR A 13 11.55 -5.72 0.58
N ASN A 14 12.03 -5.02 -0.46
CA ASN A 14 12.25 -5.59 -1.81
C ASN A 14 11.01 -6.26 -2.41
N TYR A 15 9.84 -5.68 -2.14
CA TYR A 15 8.56 -6.19 -2.59
C TYR A 15 8.47 -6.32 -4.12
N THR A 16 7.96 -7.45 -4.58
CA THR A 16 7.67 -7.77 -5.99
C THR A 16 6.22 -8.17 -6.17
N GLN A 17 5.73 -8.16 -7.42
CA GLN A 17 4.38 -8.67 -7.72
C GLN A 17 4.21 -10.16 -7.36
N GLY A 18 5.29 -10.93 -7.31
CA GLY A 18 5.26 -12.33 -6.86
C GLY A 18 4.99 -12.50 -5.37
N ASP A 19 5.10 -11.42 -4.58
CA ASP A 19 4.81 -11.40 -3.15
C ASP A 19 3.34 -11.05 -2.85
N LEU A 20 2.50 -10.87 -3.88
CA LEU A 20 1.05 -10.70 -3.72
C LEU A 20 0.41 -12.01 -3.26
N ILE A 21 -0.30 -11.94 -2.13
CA ILE A 21 -1.07 -13.05 -1.57
C ILE A 21 -2.55 -12.67 -1.59
N THR A 22 -3.41 -13.54 -2.12
CA THR A 22 -4.84 -13.24 -2.33
C THR A 22 -5.62 -13.01 -1.04
N GLU A 23 -5.12 -13.51 0.09
CA GLU A 23 -5.68 -13.29 1.42
C GLU A 23 -5.28 -11.93 2.05
N ASP A 24 -4.31 -11.22 1.48
CA ASP A 24 -3.74 -10.02 2.09
C ASP A 24 -4.41 -8.71 1.66
N VAL A 25 -4.23 -7.70 2.50
CA VAL A 25 -4.40 -6.30 2.15
C VAL A 25 -3.06 -5.61 2.36
N LEU A 26 -2.59 -4.95 1.32
CA LEU A 26 -1.29 -4.28 1.31
C LEU A 26 -1.47 -2.79 1.11
N LEU A 27 -0.67 -2.03 1.84
CA LEU A 27 -0.46 -0.62 1.61
C LEU A 27 0.87 -0.41 0.91
N LEU A 28 0.84 0.22 -0.26
CA LEU A 28 2.02 0.58 -1.02
C LEU A 28 2.22 2.09 -0.92
N ASP A 29 3.27 2.50 -0.22
CA ASP A 29 3.68 3.90 -0.15
C ASP A 29 4.68 4.23 -1.28
N CYS A 30 4.23 5.05 -2.23
CA CYS A 30 5.01 5.59 -3.34
C CYS A 30 5.46 7.05 -3.11
N GLN A 31 5.43 7.55 -1.87
CA GLN A 31 5.75 8.91 -1.42
C GLN A 31 4.79 10.00 -1.91
N ARG A 32 4.41 9.99 -3.20
CA ARG A 32 3.47 10.96 -3.79
C ARG A 32 2.06 10.42 -3.94
N GLU A 33 1.91 9.11 -3.93
CA GLU A 33 0.63 8.40 -4.01
C GLU A 33 0.69 7.18 -3.10
N ILE A 34 -0.47 6.77 -2.62
CA ILE A 34 -0.64 5.54 -1.86
C ILE A 34 -1.64 4.64 -2.56
N TYR A 35 -1.31 3.36 -2.61
CA TYR A 35 -2.19 2.33 -3.13
C TYR A 35 -2.56 1.36 -2.01
N VAL A 36 -3.84 1.11 -1.85
CA VAL A 36 -4.35 0.01 -1.04
C VAL A 36 -4.68 -1.12 -2.00
N TRP A 37 -3.84 -2.14 -2.02
CA TRP A 37 -4.09 -3.37 -2.77
C TRP A 37 -4.91 -4.33 -1.92
N VAL A 38 -5.99 -4.86 -2.49
CA VAL A 38 -6.96 -5.75 -1.83
C VAL A 38 -7.01 -7.07 -2.56
N GLY A 39 -6.54 -8.13 -1.90
CA GLY A 39 -6.63 -9.50 -2.39
C GLY A 39 -8.07 -10.01 -2.45
N LEU A 40 -8.36 -10.88 -3.40
CA LEU A 40 -9.69 -11.44 -3.64
C LEU A 40 -10.25 -12.18 -2.42
N HIS A 41 -9.38 -12.89 -1.68
CA HIS A 41 -9.73 -13.64 -0.48
C HIS A 41 -9.51 -12.86 0.82
N SER A 42 -9.09 -11.60 0.76
CA SER A 42 -8.86 -10.78 1.95
C SER A 42 -10.11 -10.56 2.80
N THR A 43 -9.92 -10.22 4.07
CA THR A 43 -11.02 -9.91 5.00
C THR A 43 -11.77 -8.62 4.64
N VAL A 44 -11.13 -7.71 3.90
CA VAL A 44 -11.70 -6.43 3.47
C VAL A 44 -12.60 -6.63 2.26
N LYS A 45 -13.90 -6.41 2.44
CA LYS A 45 -14.90 -6.69 1.40
C LYS A 45 -15.49 -5.44 0.75
N SER A 46 -15.17 -4.25 1.24
CA SER A 46 -15.69 -2.99 0.69
C SER A 46 -14.60 -2.00 0.34
N LYS A 47 -14.83 -1.21 -0.72
CA LYS A 47 -13.93 -0.10 -1.11
C LYS A 47 -13.78 0.95 -0.01
N GLN A 48 -14.85 1.19 0.76
CA GLN A 48 -14.82 2.15 1.87
C GLN A 48 -13.91 1.68 3.00
N GLU A 49 -13.96 0.39 3.35
CA GLU A 49 -13.08 -0.20 4.35
C GLU A 49 -11.62 -0.15 3.90
N ALA A 50 -11.35 -0.51 2.64
CA ALA A 50 -10.02 -0.38 2.05
C ALA A 50 -9.50 1.07 2.09
N LEU A 51 -10.33 2.04 1.72
CA LEU A 51 -9.97 3.46 1.80
C LEU A 51 -9.70 3.92 3.23
N ASN A 52 -10.53 3.51 4.18
CA ASN A 52 -10.33 3.82 5.60
C ASN A 52 -9.00 3.26 6.13
N LEU A 53 -8.57 2.08 5.66
CA LEU A 53 -7.25 1.54 6.02
C LEU A 53 -6.12 2.41 5.48
N GLY A 54 -6.21 2.84 4.22
CA GLY A 54 -5.22 3.75 3.62
C GLY A 54 -5.14 5.10 4.31
N LEU A 55 -6.29 5.69 4.66
CA LEU A 55 -6.34 6.95 5.39
C LEU A 55 -5.79 6.82 6.82
N LYS A 56 -6.11 5.76 7.55
CA LYS A 56 -5.53 5.50 8.88
C LYS A 56 -4.01 5.39 8.83
N PHE A 57 -3.49 4.72 7.82
CA PHE A 57 -2.05 4.63 7.61
C PHE A 57 -1.43 6.01 7.35
N LEU A 58 -2.02 6.81 6.47
CA LEU A 58 -1.61 8.20 6.26
C LEU A 58 -1.64 9.01 7.53
N GLU A 59 -2.68 8.92 8.35
CA GLU A 59 -2.75 9.63 9.64
C GLU A 59 -1.59 9.24 10.54
N MET A 60 -1.24 7.94 10.62
CA MET A 60 -0.09 7.48 11.41
C MET A 60 1.25 7.98 10.84
N ASP A 61 1.44 7.90 9.53
CA ASP A 61 2.70 8.30 8.88
C ASP A 61 2.89 9.82 8.88
N VAL A 62 1.82 10.59 8.67
CA VAL A 62 1.79 12.05 8.79
C VAL A 62 2.16 12.49 10.21
N LEU A 63 1.67 11.80 11.25
CA LEU A 63 2.02 12.12 12.64
C LEU A 63 3.51 11.87 12.92
N VAL A 64 4.14 10.91 12.23
CA VAL A 64 5.55 10.56 12.41
C VAL A 64 6.47 11.45 11.56
N GLU A 65 6.07 11.76 10.33
CA GLU A 65 6.95 12.37 9.33
C GLU A 65 6.54 13.76 8.85
N GLY A 66 5.36 14.24 9.21
CA GLY A 66 4.83 15.52 8.75
C GLY A 66 4.41 15.53 7.27
N LEU A 67 4.04 14.39 6.70
CA LEU A 67 3.49 14.32 5.35
C LEU A 67 2.21 15.17 5.22
N SER A 68 1.87 15.56 3.98
CA SER A 68 0.61 16.26 3.72
C SER A 68 -0.55 15.26 3.64
N LEU A 69 -1.64 15.48 4.37
CA LEU A 69 -2.89 14.69 4.28
C LEU A 69 -3.55 14.68 2.87
N ASN A 70 -2.93 15.37 1.91
CA ASN A 70 -3.41 15.50 0.54
C ASN A 70 -2.74 14.52 -0.44
N ILE A 71 -2.11 13.45 0.05
CA ILE A 71 -1.57 12.38 -0.78
C ILE A 71 -2.73 11.60 -1.41
N PRO A 72 -2.83 11.52 -2.75
CA PRO A 72 -3.84 10.71 -3.42
C PRO A 72 -3.77 9.24 -2.98
N THR A 73 -4.92 8.70 -2.58
CA THR A 73 -5.07 7.29 -2.18
C THR A 73 -5.96 6.56 -3.17
N TYR A 74 -5.46 5.45 -3.71
CA TYR A 74 -6.15 4.63 -4.71
C TYR A 74 -6.42 3.23 -4.17
N ILE A 75 -7.57 2.67 -4.52
CA ILE A 75 -7.91 1.27 -4.21
C ILE A 75 -7.66 0.43 -5.46
N VAL A 76 -6.85 -0.61 -5.30
CA VAL A 76 -6.54 -1.60 -6.34
C VAL A 76 -7.02 -2.95 -5.85
N THR A 77 -7.73 -3.68 -6.71
CA THR A 77 -8.18 -5.05 -6.42
C THR A 77 -7.38 -6.04 -7.23
N GLU A 78 -7.14 -7.22 -6.69
CA GLU A 78 -6.47 -8.32 -7.38
C GLU A 78 -7.01 -8.54 -8.80
N GLY A 79 -6.11 -8.69 -9.77
CA GLY A 79 -6.43 -8.89 -11.19
C GLY A 79 -6.89 -7.62 -11.93
N HIS A 80 -7.06 -6.51 -11.22
CA HIS A 80 -7.32 -5.18 -11.78
C HIS A 80 -6.16 -4.23 -11.51
N GLU A 81 -4.95 -4.76 -11.29
CA GLU A 81 -3.77 -3.92 -11.22
C GLU A 81 -3.64 -3.16 -12.54
N PRO A 82 -3.45 -1.83 -12.49
CA PRO A 82 -3.22 -1.08 -13.71
C PRO A 82 -1.99 -1.66 -14.44
N PRO A 83 -1.99 -1.69 -15.79
CA PRO A 83 -0.88 -2.16 -16.60
C PRO A 83 0.26 -1.12 -16.57
N PHE A 84 0.79 -0.81 -15.38
CA PHE A 84 1.93 0.07 -15.22
C PHE A 84 3.20 -0.75 -15.27
N SER A 85 3.83 -0.75 -16.44
CA SER A 85 5.26 -1.04 -16.61
C SER A 85 6.18 0.02 -15.95
N LEU A 86 5.68 0.85 -15.02
CA LEU A 86 6.34 2.07 -14.50
C LEU A 86 6.48 2.17 -12.97
N VAL A 87 6.32 1.08 -12.23
CA VAL A 87 7.09 0.96 -10.99
C VAL A 87 8.01 -0.24 -11.12
N SER A 88 9.00 -0.09 -12.01
CA SER A 88 10.24 -0.84 -11.92
C SER A 88 10.82 -0.60 -10.52
N PHE A 89 10.55 -1.52 -9.58
CA PHE A 89 10.93 -1.50 -8.16
C PHE A 89 12.44 -1.52 -7.86
N HIS A 90 13.28 -1.14 -8.82
CA HIS A 90 14.74 -1.15 -8.69
C HIS A 90 15.33 0.17 -8.13
N GLY A 91 14.50 1.14 -7.73
CA GLY A 91 14.98 2.47 -7.32
C GLY A 91 14.38 2.97 -6.00
N ILE A 92 15.28 3.33 -5.09
CA ILE A 92 15.10 4.17 -3.88
C ILE A 92 14.82 3.42 -2.56
N THR A 93 15.97 3.11 -1.94
CA THR A 93 16.40 3.30 -0.54
C THR A 93 15.40 3.10 0.60
N GLN A 94 15.74 2.12 1.44
CA GLN A 94 15.51 2.07 2.89
C GLN A 94 15.10 3.42 3.48
N LYS A 95 13.83 3.57 3.85
CA LYS A 95 13.46 4.57 4.84
C LYS A 95 13.61 3.92 6.20
N LYS A 96 14.64 4.36 6.91
CA LYS A 96 15.01 3.82 8.21
C LYS A 96 14.11 4.47 9.27
N MET A 97 13.26 3.68 9.92
CA MET A 97 12.98 3.91 11.35
C MET A 97 14.15 3.37 12.17
#